data_AF-A0A7Y8J758-F1
#
_entry.id   AF-A0A7Y8J758-F1
#
_cell.length_a   1.000
_cell.length_b   1.000
_cell.length_c   1.000
_cell.angle_alpha   90.00
_cell.angle_beta   90.00
_cell.angle_gamma   90.00
#
_symmetry.space_group_name_H-M   'P 1'
#
loop_
_entity.id
_entity.type
_entity.pdbx_description
1 polymer ?
#
loop_
_entity_poly.entity_id
_entity_poly.type
_entity_poly.pdbx_seq_one_letter_code
_entity_poly.pdbx_strand_id
1 'polypeptide(L)'
;MNSKQKYVIVSAVIIIAGVLIWWLASGAEILSKDGVWVEQELSELDKALGLEPQKIYQEKFIPGLLPHTAVISGIVVVISAILFFTFKSNKTKENK
;
A
#
# COMPACT_ATOMS: atom_id res chain seq x y z
N MET A 1 10.50 -25.77 10.51
CA MET A 1 10.73 -24.32 10.41
C MET A 1 11.23 -23.81 11.75
N ASN A 2 12.34 -23.07 11.79
CA ASN A 2 12.87 -22.52 13.04
C ASN A 2 11.88 -21.47 13.60
N SER A 3 11.75 -21.34 14.93
CA SER A 3 10.92 -20.29 15.55
C SER A 3 11.27 -18.91 15.02
N LYS A 4 12.56 -18.65 14.77
CA LYS A 4 13.05 -17.40 14.15
C LYS A 4 12.48 -17.18 12.73
N GLN A 5 12.42 -18.22 11.90
CA GLN A 5 11.84 -18.15 10.55
C GLN A 5 10.33 -17.92 10.60
N LYS A 6 9.64 -18.50 11.58
CA LYS A 6 8.21 -18.27 11.79
C LYS A 6 7.93 -16.80 12.11
N TYR A 7 8.71 -16.19 13.01
CA TYR A 7 8.58 -14.77 13.31
C TYR A 7 8.84 -13.88 12.10
N VAL A 8 9.86 -14.18 11.29
CA VAL A 8 10.16 -13.43 10.05
C VAL A 8 9.00 -13.48 9.04
N ILE A 9 8.39 -14.66 8.84
CA ILE A 9 7.25 -14.79 7.93
C ILE A 9 6.03 -14.04 8.47
N VAL A 10 5.75 -14.18 9.77
CA VAL A 10 4.59 -13.50 10.39
C VAL A 10 4.75 -11.98 10.33
N SER A 11 5.95 -11.44 10.61
CA SER A 11 6.19 -10.00 10.51
C SER A 11 6.06 -9.51 9.06
N ALA A 12 6.57 -10.26 8.08
CA ALA A 12 6.43 -9.94 6.67
C ALA A 12 4.95 -9.87 6.24
N VAL A 13 4.15 -10.87 6.64
CA VAL A 13 2.72 -10.91 6.33
C VAL A 13 1.98 -9.72 6.95
N ILE A 14 2.28 -9.36 8.19
CA ILE A 14 1.67 -8.20 8.86
C ILE A 14 2.01 -6.90 8.11
N ILE A 15 3.27 -6.72 7.71
CA ILE A 15 3.71 -5.54 6.97
C ILE A 15 3.01 -5.46 5.61
N ILE A 16 2.95 -6.56 4.87
CA ILE A 16 2.27 -6.63 3.57
C ILE A 16 0.77 -6.31 3.72
N ALA A 17 0.12 -6.90 4.74
CA ALA A 17 -1.29 -6.63 5.03
C ALA A 17 -1.54 -5.14 5.36
N GLY A 18 -0.67 -4.53 6.16
CA GLY A 18 -0.75 -3.10 6.50
C GLY A 18 -0.63 -2.20 5.27
N VAL A 19 0.33 -2.51 4.38
CA VAL A 19 0.53 -1.77 3.12
C VAL A 19 -0.67 -1.92 2.18
N LEU A 20 -1.27 -3.11 2.11
CA LEU A 20 -2.48 -3.34 1.31
C LEU A 20 -3.69 -2.59 1.86
N ILE A 21 -3.89 -2.57 3.18
CA ILE A 21 -4.97 -1.80 3.82
C ILE A 21 -4.81 -0.31 3.55
N TRP A 22 -3.58 0.22 3.66
CA TRP A 22 -3.29 1.62 3.34
C TRP A 22 -3.61 1.96 1.88
N TRP A 23 -3.25 1.09 0.95
CA TRP A 23 -3.56 1.27 -0.47
C TRP A 23 -5.06 1.24 -0.76
N LEU A 24 -5.80 0.31 -0.15
CA LEU A 24 -7.26 0.28 -0.24
C LEU A 24 -7.90 1.56 0.31
N ALA A 25 -7.43 2.05 1.47
CA ALA A 25 -7.91 3.30 2.07
C ALA A 25 -7.57 4.54 1.22
N SER A 26 -6.50 4.48 0.43
CA SER A 26 -6.12 5.55 -0.49
C SER A 26 -6.97 5.60 -1.77
N GLY A 27 -7.83 4.60 -2.01
CA GLY A 27 -8.73 4.57 -3.17
C GLY A 27 -8.50 3.39 -4.12
N ALA A 28 -7.58 2.46 -3.79
CA ALA A 28 -7.27 1.28 -4.59
C ALA A 28 -6.86 1.58 -6.05
N GLU A 29 -6.27 2.77 -6.28
CA GLU A 29 -5.83 3.22 -7.59
C GLU A 29 -4.66 2.37 -8.10
N ILE A 30 -4.62 2.09 -9.40
CA ILE A 30 -3.52 1.30 -10.00
C ILE A 30 -2.30 2.20 -10.24
N LEU A 31 -2.52 3.42 -10.72
CA LEU A 31 -1.50 4.42 -11.00
C LEU A 31 -1.62 5.57 -10.00
N SER A 32 -0.49 6.14 -9.59
CA SER A 32 -0.50 7.34 -8.77
C SER A 32 -1.15 8.51 -9.52
N LYS A 33 -1.90 9.34 -8.78
CA LYS A 33 -2.53 10.56 -9.31
C LYS A 33 -2.09 11.75 -8.48
N ASP A 34 -1.78 12.86 -9.16
CA ASP A 34 -1.31 14.10 -8.51
C ASP A 34 -2.42 15.13 -8.31
N GLY A 35 -3.65 14.82 -8.73
CA GLY A 35 -4.80 15.65 -8.41
C GLY A 35 -6.14 15.06 -8.83
N VAL A 36 -7.19 15.61 -8.22
CA VAL A 36 -8.57 15.16 -8.40
C VAL A 36 -9.44 16.39 -8.64
N TRP A 37 -10.31 16.29 -9.64
CA TRP A 37 -11.38 17.25 -9.85
C TRP A 37 -12.49 16.96 -8.84
N VAL A 38 -12.65 17.85 -7.87
CA VAL A 38 -13.71 17.75 -6.86
C VAL A 38 -14.78 18.78 -7.21
N GLU A 39 -16.03 18.34 -7.23
CA GLU A 39 -17.17 19.24 -7.39
C GLU A 39 -17.32 20.07 -6.11
N GLN A 40 -17.32 21.38 -6.26
CA GLN A 40 -17.48 22.29 -5.14
C GLN A 40 -18.93 22.22 -4.66
N GLU A 41 -19.14 22.10 -3.35
CA GLU A 41 -20.48 22.19 -2.77
C GLU A 41 -21.05 23.58 -3.04
N LEU A 42 -22.13 23.64 -3.82
CA LEU A 42 -22.89 24.86 -4.05
C LEU A 42 -23.59 25.30 -2.76
N SER A 43 -23.54 26.60 -2.48
CA SER A 43 -24.39 27.23 -1.47
C SER A 43 -25.87 27.02 -1.82
N GLU A 44 -26.76 27.02 -0.82
CA GLU A 44 -28.21 26.90 -1.07
C GLU A 44 -28.74 28.01 -1.99
N LEU A 45 -28.11 29.20 -1.94
CA LEU A 45 -28.42 30.31 -2.83
C LEU A 45 -28.01 30.03 -4.29
N ASP A 46 -26.86 29.39 -4.50
CA ASP A 46 -26.36 29.06 -5.85
C ASP A 46 -27.18 27.94 -6.48
N LYS A 47 -27.63 26.97 -5.66
CA LYS A 47 -28.60 25.94 -6.08
C LYS A 47 -29.93 26.57 -6.49
N ALA A 48 -30.42 27.56 -5.75
CA ALA A 48 -31.66 28.27 -6.06
C ALA A 48 -31.55 29.13 -7.33
N LEU A 49 -30.35 29.60 -7.67
CA LEU A 49 -30.04 30.33 -8.90
C LEU A 49 -29.81 29.43 -10.13
N GLY A 50 -29.86 28.10 -9.97
CA GLY A 50 -29.68 27.14 -11.05
C GLY A 50 -28.24 27.07 -11.58
N LEU A 51 -27.26 27.49 -10.77
CA LEU A 51 -25.85 27.46 -11.16
C LEU A 51 -25.31 26.02 -11.09
N GLU A 52 -24.51 25.64 -12.09
CA GLU A 52 -23.87 24.34 -12.12
C GLU A 52 -22.68 24.29 -11.14
N PRO A 53 -22.38 23.13 -10.54
CA PRO A 53 -21.26 22.98 -9.63
C PRO A 53 -19.94 23.20 -10.37
N GLN A 54 -19.11 24.11 -9.87
CA GLN A 54 -17.78 24.29 -10.41
C GLN A 54 -16.86 23.17 -9.94
N LYS A 55 -16.06 22.62 -10.85
CA LYS A 55 -15.03 21.63 -10.52
C LYS A 55 -13.75 22.36 -10.20
N ILE A 56 -13.25 22.19 -8.98
CA ILE A 56 -11.94 22.72 -8.58
C ILE A 56 -10.94 21.58 -8.64
N TYR A 57 -9.81 21.83 -9.28
CA TYR A 57 -8.67 20.91 -9.23
C TYR A 57 -8.02 21.00 -7.86
N GLN A 58 -8.09 19.93 -7.09
CA GLN A 58 -7.34 19.81 -5.85
C GLN A 58 -6.08 18.99 -6.10
N GLU A 59 -4.92 19.57 -5.81
CA GLU A 59 -3.65 18.86 -5.75
C GLU A 59 -3.69 17.90 -4.56
N LYS A 60 -3.99 16.64 -4.84
CA LYS A 60 -4.05 15.57 -3.85
C LYS A 60 -3.34 14.37 -4.44
N PHE A 61 -2.20 14.05 -3.84
CA PHE A 61 -1.44 12.86 -4.21
C PHE A 61 -2.16 11.61 -3.70
N ILE A 62 -2.59 10.76 -4.64
CA ILE A 62 -3.13 9.44 -4.34
C ILE A 62 -2.10 8.40 -4.75
N PRO A 63 -1.48 7.68 -3.79
CA PRO A 63 -0.50 6.66 -4.11
C PRO A 63 -1.17 5.46 -4.78
N GLY A 64 -0.75 5.17 -6.01
CA GLY A 64 -1.22 4.00 -6.74
C GLY A 64 -0.56 2.70 -6.29
N LEU A 65 -1.13 1.59 -6.74
CA LEU A 65 -0.56 0.25 -6.58
C LEU A 65 0.85 0.22 -7.20
N LEU A 66 0.97 0.79 -8.38
CA LEU A 66 2.22 1.06 -9.08
C LEU A 66 2.42 2.59 -9.11
N PRO A 67 3.62 3.11 -8.75
CA PRO A 67 4.87 2.40 -8.47
C PRO A 67 5.16 2.16 -6.98
N HIS A 68 4.28 2.55 -6.05
CA HIS A 68 4.66 2.58 -4.63
C HIS A 68 4.33 1.30 -3.87
N THR A 69 3.03 0.95 -3.79
CA THR A 69 2.55 -0.15 -2.95
C THR A 69 3.13 -1.50 -3.37
N ALA A 70 3.18 -1.78 -4.68
CA ALA A 70 3.73 -2.99 -5.23
C ALA A 70 5.26 -3.08 -5.05
N VAL A 71 5.98 -1.96 -5.19
CA VAL A 71 7.43 -1.92 -4.97
C VAL A 71 7.76 -2.13 -3.49
N ILE A 72 7.04 -1.49 -2.58
CA ILE A 72 7.21 -1.68 -1.13
C ILE A 72 6.95 -3.16 -0.76
N SER A 73 5.85 -3.73 -1.24
CA SER A 73 5.55 -5.15 -1.01
C SER A 73 6.63 -6.06 -1.58
N GLY A 74 7.12 -5.78 -2.80
CA GLY A 74 8.22 -6.50 -3.42
C GLY A 74 9.51 -6.45 -2.60
N ILE A 75 9.89 -5.27 -2.11
CA ILE A 75 11.07 -5.10 -1.23
C ILE A 75 10.90 -5.91 0.06
N VAL A 76 9.72 -5.89 0.67
CA VAL A 76 9.43 -6.66 1.89
C VAL A 76 9.58 -8.17 1.62
N VAL A 77 9.10 -8.66 0.48
CA VAL A 77 9.27 -10.08 0.09
C VAL A 77 10.74 -10.42 -0.10
N VAL A 78 11.51 -9.58 -0.80
CA VAL A 78 12.95 -9.80 -1.04
C VAL A 78 13.71 -9.84 0.30
N ILE A 79 13.51 -8.86 1.17
CA ILE A 79 14.15 -8.82 2.50
C ILE A 79 13.77 -10.04 3.32
N SER A 80 12.49 -10.42 3.30
CA SER A 80 11.99 -11.59 4.05
C SER A 80 12.59 -12.89 3.51
N ALA A 81 12.76 -13.03 2.20
CA ALA A 81 13.43 -14.16 1.59
C ALA A 81 14.90 -14.23 1.99
N ILE A 82 15.63 -13.11 1.95
CA ILE A 82 17.03 -13.03 2.39
C ILE A 82 17.14 -13.47 3.86
N LEU A 83 16.32 -12.91 4.75
CA LEU A 83 16.31 -13.28 6.15
C LEU A 83 15.95 -14.76 6.35
N PHE A 84 14.98 -15.28 5.60
CA PHE A 84 14.60 -16.69 5.67
C PHE A 84 15.76 -17.63 5.30
N PHE A 85 16.53 -17.30 4.25
CA PHE A 85 17.72 -18.06 3.85
C PHE A 85 18.88 -17.90 4.84
N THR A 86 19.12 -16.71 5.37
CA THR A 86 20.16 -16.48 6.40
C THR A 86 19.85 -17.23 7.70
N PHE A 87 18.57 -17.30 8.10
CA PHE A 87 18.14 -18.07 9.28
C PHE A 87 17.84 -19.55 8.98
N LYS A 88 18.05 -20.01 7.74
CA LYS A 88 18.03 -21.43 7.39
C LYS A 88 19.27 -22.08 7.99
N SER A 89 19.19 -22.35 9.29
CA SER A 89 20.20 -23.08 10.04
C SER A 89 20.43 -24.44 9.38
N ASN A 90 21.70 -24.77 9.13
CA ASN A 90 22.20 -26.04 8.61
C ASN A 90 21.86 -27.22 9.54
N LYS A 91 20.58 -27.57 9.68
CA LYS A 91 20.13 -28.81 10.32
C LYS A 91 20.43 -30.07 9.47
N THR A 92 21.26 -29.93 8.43
CA THR A 92 21.79 -31.02 7.60
C THR A 92 23.31 -31.04 7.70
N LYS A 93 23.88 -30.90 8.89
CA LYS A 93 25.26 -31.30 9.19
C LYS A 93 25.38 -31.73 10.65
N GLU A 94 24.56 -32.69 11.07
CA GLU A 94 24.81 -33.45 12.30
C GLU A 94 24.07 -34.80 12.23
N ASN A 95 24.52 -35.62 11.29
CA ASN A 95 24.30 -37.07 11.27
C ASN A 95 25.49 -37.63 10.48
N LYS A 96 26.65 -37.65 11.12
CA LYS A 96 27.80 -38.47 10.76
C LYS A 96 28.61 -38.75 12.00
#